data_AF-W9E9X6-F1
#
_entry.id   AF-W9E9X6-F1
#
_cell.length_a   1.000
_cell.length_b   1.000
_cell.length_c   1.000
_cell.angle_alpha   90.00
_cell.angle_beta   90.00
_cell.angle_gamma   90.00
#
_symmetry.space_group_name_H-M   'P 1'
#
loop_
_entity.id
_entity.type
_entity.pdbx_description
1 polymer ?
#
loop_
_entity_poly.entity_id
_entity_poly.type
_entity_poly.pdbx_seq_one_letter_code
_entity_poly.pdbx_strand_id
1 'polypeptide(L)'
;MNFRELNIFLSVCEYGSMSEAAKHLYMTQPAISQAISELEEEYKVKLFDRIGKKLILTHAGEILRDYGKKINLLLLETENTLHDISDSKAGKLKLGASRTVGTYLLPKLIGDFLK
;
A
#
# COMPACT_ATOMS: atom_id res chain seq x y z
N MET A 1 -1.65 6.33 13.06
CA MET A 1 -2.19 5.64 11.86
C MET A 1 -1.51 4.30 11.63
N ASN A 2 -2.30 3.24 11.44
CA ASN A 2 -1.88 1.93 10.93
C ASN A 2 -2.54 1.60 9.57
N PHE A 3 -2.19 0.46 8.96
CA PHE A 3 -2.74 0.04 7.66
C PHE A 3 -4.25 -0.21 7.67
N ARG A 4 -4.81 -0.64 8.81
CA ARG A 4 -6.26 -0.87 8.94
C ARG A 4 -7.01 0.45 8.91
N GLU A 5 -6.55 1.44 9.67
CA GLU A 5 -7.11 2.79 9.68
C GLU A 5 -6.99 3.46 8.31
N LEU A 6 -5.85 3.28 7.62
CA LEU A 6 -5.67 3.78 6.27
C LEU A 6 -6.66 3.14 5.28
N ASN A 7 -6.86 1.82 5.36
CA ASN A 7 -7.84 1.11 4.53
C ASN A 7 -9.27 1.59 4.81
N ILE A 8 -9.63 1.75 6.09
CA ILE A 8 -10.92 2.32 6.50
C ILE A 8 -11.11 3.71 5.87
N PHE A 9 -10.11 4.59 6.01
CA PHE A 9 -10.15 5.94 5.43
C PHE A 9 -10.31 5.91 3.90
N LEU A 10 -9.51 5.12 3.19
CA LEU A 10 -9.58 5.00 1.73
C LEU A 10 -10.92 4.43 1.27
N SER A 11 -11.49 3.46 2.00
CA SER A 11 -12.81 2.91 1.70
C SER A 11 -13.90 3.97 1.85
N VAL A 12 -13.84 4.80 2.90
CA VAL A 12 -14.77 5.93 3.06
C VAL A 12 -14.63 6.93 1.91
N CYS A 13 -13.41 7.19 1.44
CA CYS A 13 -13.19 8.03 0.26
C CYS A 13 -13.81 7.45 -1.01
N GLU A 14 -13.70 6.14 -1.20
CA GLU A 14 -14.21 5.42 -2.38
C GLU A 14 -15.74 5.41 -2.42
N TYR A 15 -16.39 5.07 -1.31
CA TYR A 15 -17.84 4.95 -1.25
C TYR A 15 -18.57 6.27 -0.92
N GLY A 16 -17.84 7.29 -0.47
CA GLY A 16 -18.39 8.60 -0.09
C GLY A 16 -19.35 8.56 1.10
N SER A 17 -19.38 7.45 1.84
CA SER A 17 -20.32 7.21 2.95
C SER A 17 -19.71 6.25 3.96
N MET A 18 -19.74 6.65 5.24
CA MET A 18 -19.32 5.78 6.34
C MET A 18 -20.16 4.50 6.41
N SER A 19 -21.46 4.59 6.11
CA SER A 19 -22.37 3.44 6.16
C SER A 19 -22.13 2.46 5.02
N GLU A 20 -21.84 2.95 3.82
CA GLU A 20 -21.51 2.07 2.69
C GLU A 20 -20.12 1.43 2.88
N ALA A 21 -19.12 2.22 3.29
CA ALA A 21 -17.80 1.68 3.63
C ALA A 21 -17.87 0.60 4.72
N ALA A 22 -18.72 0.79 5.74
CA ALA A 22 -18.95 -0.21 6.79
C ALA A 22 -19.47 -1.54 6.22
N LYS A 23 -20.43 -1.51 5.28
CA LYS A 23 -20.93 -2.71 4.61
C LYS A 23 -19.83 -3.42 3.81
N HIS A 24 -19.05 -2.66 3.05
CA HIS A 24 -17.97 -3.21 2.22
C HIS A 24 -16.82 -3.81 3.03
N LEU A 25 -16.53 -3.23 4.20
CA LEU A 25 -15.50 -3.73 5.10
C LEU A 25 -16.01 -4.76 6.12
N TYR A 26 -17.29 -5.14 6.07
CA TYR A 26 -17.94 -6.01 7.06
C TYR A 26 -17.74 -5.51 8.50
N MET A 27 -17.81 -4.20 8.69
CA MET A 27 -17.66 -3.52 9.98
C MET A 27 -18.94 -2.77 10.35
N THR A 28 -19.06 -2.38 11.62
CA THR A 28 -20.15 -1.49 12.04
C THR A 28 -19.82 -0.04 11.68
N GLN A 29 -20.83 0.76 11.33
CA GLN A 29 -20.64 2.19 11.05
C GLN A 29 -20.01 2.96 12.23
N PRO A 30 -20.36 2.70 13.51
CA PRO A 30 -19.67 3.31 14.64
C PRO A 30 -18.17 2.99 14.69
N ALA A 31 -17.75 1.77 14.36
CA ALA A 31 -16.34 1.40 14.32
C ALA A 31 -15.57 2.16 13.23
N ILE A 32 -16.19 2.34 12.05
CA ILE A 32 -15.63 3.17 10.98
C ILE A 32 -15.52 4.63 11.42
N SER A 33 -16.60 5.18 12.00
CA SER A 33 -16.61 6.57 12.48
C SER A 33 -15.56 6.81 13.56
N GLN A 34 -15.39 5.85 14.48
CA GLN A 34 -14.40 5.92 15.55
C GLN A 34 -12.98 5.94 14.98
N ALA A 35 -12.66 5.04 14.04
CA ALA A 35 -11.34 5.01 13.42
C ALA A 35 -11.01 6.31 12.65
N ILE A 36 -12.00 6.92 11.99
CA ILE A 36 -11.81 8.23 11.35
C ILE A 36 -11.59 9.33 12.39
N SER A 37 -12.40 9.38 13.45
CA SER A 37 -12.24 10.36 14.53
C SER A 37 -10.87 10.25 15.19
N GLU A 38 -10.39 9.02 15.44
CA GLU A 38 -9.07 8.77 16.02
C GLU A 38 -7.94 9.29 15.12
N LEU A 39 -8.04 9.08 13.80
CA LEU A 39 -7.08 9.68 12.85
C LEU A 39 -7.13 11.21 12.87
N GLU A 40 -8.32 11.80 12.89
CA GLU A 40 -8.50 13.24 12.95
C GLU A 40 -7.93 13.84 14.25
N GLU A 41 -8.09 13.15 15.37
CA GLU A 41 -7.55 13.52 16.68
C GLU A 41 -6.03 13.39 16.74
N GLU A 42 -5.48 12.27 16.23
CA GLU A 42 -4.03 12.02 16.18
C GLU A 42 -3.30 13.12 15.42
N TYR A 43 -3.82 13.49 14.25
CA TYR A 43 -3.20 14.48 13.37
C TYR A 43 -3.71 15.91 13.57
N LYS A 44 -4.69 16.11 14.45
CA LYS A 44 -5.31 17.41 14.76
C LYS A 44 -5.85 18.13 13.52
N VAL A 45 -6.40 17.38 12.57
CA VAL A 45 -7.01 17.89 11.33
C VAL A 45 -8.31 17.17 11.05
N LYS A 46 -9.25 17.85 10.40
CA LYS A 46 -10.41 17.17 9.80
C LYS A 46 -10.02 16.55 8.48
N LEU A 47 -10.41 15.30 8.26
CA LEU A 47 -10.20 14.56 7.02
C LEU A 47 -11.46 14.62 6.16
N PHE A 48 -12.63 14.70 6.79
CA PHE A 48 -13.91 14.87 6.11
C PHE A 48 -14.70 16.06 6.65
N ASP A 49 -15.46 16.69 5.76
CA ASP A 49 -16.47 17.69 6.07
C ASP A 49 -17.86 17.22 5.64
N ARG A 50 -18.89 17.83 6.24
CA ARG A 50 -20.30 17.58 5.87
C ARG A 50 -20.90 18.84 5.29
N ILE A 51 -21.21 18.81 3.99
CA ILE A 51 -22.01 19.84 3.33
C ILE A 51 -23.41 19.28 3.09
N GLY A 52 -24.35 19.68 3.94
CA GLY A 52 -25.70 19.14 3.97
C GLY A 52 -25.70 17.64 4.31
N LYS A 53 -26.08 16.81 3.34
CA LYS A 53 -26.10 15.33 3.50
C LYS A 53 -24.87 14.64 2.88
N LYS A 54 -23.97 15.38 2.22
CA LYS A 54 -22.81 14.80 1.54
C LYS A 54 -21.58 14.87 2.44
N LEU A 55 -20.87 13.75 2.51
CA LEU A 55 -19.53 13.67 3.08
C LEU A 55 -18.52 14.04 1.99
N ILE A 56 -17.66 15.00 2.26
CA ILE A 56 -16.64 15.48 1.32
C ILE A 56 -15.26 15.43 1.99
N LEU A 57 -14.20 15.34 1.19
CA LEU A 57 -12.84 15.42 1.70
C LEU A 57 -12.47 16.87 2.01
N THR A 58 -11.72 17.06 3.08
CA THR A 58 -10.96 18.29 3.30
C THR A 58 -9.67 18.26 2.50
N HIS A 59 -8.92 19.38 2.48
CA HIS A 59 -7.57 19.39 1.91
C HIS A 59 -6.63 18.35 2.57
N ALA A 60 -6.70 18.17 3.89
CA ALA A 60 -5.92 17.15 4.58
C ALA A 60 -6.36 15.73 4.19
N GLY A 61 -7.66 15.51 4.00
CA GLY A 61 -8.19 14.26 3.47
C GLY A 61 -7.70 13.94 2.06
N GLU A 62 -7.65 14.93 1.16
CA GLU A 62 -7.10 14.75 -0.18
C GLU A 62 -5.64 14.32 -0.16
N ILE A 63 -4.82 14.99 0.66
CA ILE A 63 -3.41 14.63 0.85
C ILE A 63 -3.30 13.18 1.36
N LEU A 64 -4.04 12.83 2.41
CA LEU A 64 -3.99 11.49 2.99
C LEU A 64 -4.43 10.42 1.97
N ARG A 65 -5.43 10.71 1.14
CA ARG A 65 -5.89 9.81 0.09
C ARG A 65 -4.80 9.57 -0.95
N ASP A 66 -4.12 10.61 -1.38
CA ASP A 66 -3.11 10.51 -2.43
C ASP A 66 -1.86 9.76 -1.94
N TYR A 67 -1.42 10.00 -0.70
CA TYR A 67 -0.36 9.19 -0.08
C TYR A 67 -0.83 7.76 0.21
N GLY A 68 -2.07 7.58 0.66
CA GLY A 68 -2.65 6.26 0.92
C GLY A 68 -2.66 5.37 -0.31
N LYS A 69 -3.03 5.91 -1.47
CA LYS A 69 -2.95 5.20 -2.75
C LYS A 69 -1.53 4.77 -3.10
N LYS A 70 -0.54 5.64 -2.89
CA LYS A 70 0.88 5.30 -3.12
C LYS A 70 1.36 4.18 -2.20
N ILE A 71 0.99 4.24 -0.91
CA ILE A 71 1.31 3.20 0.07
C ILE A 71 0.72 1.86 -0.37
N ASN A 72 -0.53 1.82 -0.82
CA ASN A 72 -1.17 0.59 -1.27
C ASN A 72 -0.49 -0.01 -2.51
N LEU A 73 -0.08 0.84 -3.46
CA LEU A 73 0.69 0.39 -4.62
C LEU A 73 2.04 -0.23 -4.24
N LEU A 74 2.77 0.43 -3.33
CA LEU A 74 4.05 -0.10 -2.82
C LEU A 74 3.88 -1.42 -2.08
N LEU A 75 2.77 -1.58 -1.35
CA LEU A 75 2.45 -2.83 -0.67
C LEU A 75 2.22 -3.98 -1.68
N LEU A 76 1.41 -3.74 -2.71
CA LEU A 76 1.17 -4.69 -3.80
C LEU A 76 2.47 -5.06 -4.54
N GLU A 77 3.32 -4.07 -4.85
CA GLU A 77 4.63 -4.30 -5.47
C GLU A 77 5.53 -5.17 -4.59
N THR A 78 5.50 -4.91 -3.28
CA THR A 78 6.25 -5.70 -2.29
C THR A 78 5.76 -7.15 -2.26
N GLU A 79 4.45 -7.37 -2.17
CA GLU A 79 3.85 -8.70 -2.17
C GLU A 79 4.17 -9.47 -3.46
N ASN A 80 4.06 -8.82 -4.62
CA ASN A 80 4.42 -9.43 -5.90
C ASN A 80 5.90 -9.80 -5.96
N THR A 81 6.79 -8.90 -5.53
CA THR A 81 8.23 -9.17 -5.50
C THR A 81 8.57 -10.36 -4.59
N LEU A 82 7.91 -10.45 -3.43
CA LEU A 82 8.09 -11.57 -2.50
C LEU A 82 7.53 -12.88 -3.06
N HIS A 83 6.38 -12.84 -3.75
CA HIS A 83 5.85 -14.00 -4.46
C HIS A 83 6.75 -14.46 -5.59
N ASP A 84 7.31 -13.54 -6.39
CA ASP A 84 8.28 -13.89 -7.44
C ASP A 84 9.54 -14.54 -6.86
N ILE A 85 9.97 -14.14 -5.66
CA ILE A 85 11.05 -14.80 -4.93
C ILE A 85 10.64 -16.21 -4.50
N SER A 86 9.45 -16.36 -3.92
CA SER A 86 8.93 -17.65 -3.47
C SER A 86 8.75 -18.64 -4.65
N ASP A 87 8.26 -18.16 -5.79
CA ASP A 87 8.05 -18.93 -7.02
C ASP A 87 9.37 -19.20 -7.78
N SER A 88 10.53 -18.79 -7.24
CA SER A 88 11.84 -18.88 -7.89
C SER A 88 11.93 -18.17 -9.26
N LYS A 89 11.06 -17.19 -9.51
CA LYS A 89 11.08 -16.33 -10.71
C LYS A 89 12.03 -15.15 -10.57
N ALA A 90 12.30 -14.72 -9.34
CA ALA A 90 13.24 -13.66 -9.01
C ALA A 90 14.05 -14.04 -7.77
N GLY A 91 15.24 -13.47 -7.58
CA GLY A 91 16.03 -13.76 -6.39
C GLY A 91 17.46 -13.27 -6.46
N LYS A 92 18.22 -13.56 -5.40
CA LYS A 92 19.66 -13.27 -5.35
C LYS A 92 20.46 -14.55 -5.52
N LEU A 93 21.08 -14.72 -6.69
CA LEU A 93 22.05 -15.79 -6.93
C LEU A 93 23.44 -15.35 -6.46
N LYS A 94 24.01 -16.07 -5.48
CA LYS A 94 25.40 -15.87 -5.06
C LYS A 94 26.30 -16.86 -5.80
N LEU A 95 27.26 -16.36 -6.58
CA LEU A 95 28.21 -17.18 -7.34
C LEU A 95 29.61 -17.07 -6.74
N GLY A 96 30.26 -18.21 -6.52
CA GLY A 96 31.68 -18.30 -6.18
C GLY A 96 32.44 -18.92 -7.34
N ALA A 97 33.59 -18.34 -7.72
CA ALA A 97 34.44 -18.88 -8.78
C ALA A 97 35.92 -18.66 -8.47
N SER A 98 36.77 -19.53 -9.02
CA SER A 98 38.22 -19.32 -9.03
C SER A 98 38.57 -18.12 -9.91
N ARG A 99 39.76 -17.53 -9.70
CA ARG A 99 40.20 -16.32 -10.42
C ARG A 99 40.04 -16.46 -11.94
N THR A 100 40.50 -17.56 -12.52
CA THR A 100 40.46 -17.78 -13.97
C THR A 100 39.01 -17.89 -14.49
N VAL A 101 38.16 -18.65 -13.81
CA VAL A 101 36.74 -18.83 -14.23
C VAL A 101 35.96 -17.52 -14.08
N GLY A 102 36.20 -16.80 -12.97
CA GLY A 102 35.56 -15.51 -12.69
C GLY A 102 35.93 -14.42 -13.69
N THR A 103 37.19 -14.37 -14.13
CA THR A 103 37.65 -13.36 -15.09
C THR A 103 37.22 -13.66 -16.53
N TYR A 104 37.30 -14.93 -16.96
CA TYR A 104 37.20 -15.24 -18.39
C TYR A 104 35.87 -15.90 -18.80
N LEU A 105 35.20 -16.63 -17.91
CA LEU A 105 34.03 -17.46 -18.26
C LEU A 105 32.72 -16.87 -17.74
N LEU A 106 32.70 -16.44 -16.47
CA LEU A 106 31.49 -15.92 -15.83
C LEU A 106 30.84 -14.72 -16.54
N PRO A 107 31.59 -13.71 -17.06
CA PRO A 107 30.95 -12.56 -17.69
C PRO A 107 30.04 -12.94 -18.87
N LYS A 108 30.45 -13.91 -19.69
CA LYS A 108 29.66 -14.40 -20.81
C LYS A 108 28.41 -15.14 -20.34
N LEU A 109 28.56 -16.07 -19.38
CA LEU A 109 27.45 -16.86 -18.86
C LEU A 109 26.39 -15.99 -18.16
N ILE A 110 26.82 -14.96 -17.42
CA ILE A 110 25.91 -13.98 -16.80
C ILE A 110 25.19 -13.16 -17.88
N GLY A 111 25.92 -12.73 -18.92
CA GLY A 111 25.33 -11.98 -20.04
C GLY A 111 24.28 -12.79 -20.82
N ASP A 112 24.46 -14.11 -20.94
CA ASP A 112 23.47 -15.00 -21.56
C ASP A 112 22.30 -15.34 -20.63
N PHE A 113 22.54 -15.40 -19.31
CA PHE A 113 21.50 -15.63 -18.31
C PHE A 113 20.56 -14.41 -18.08
N LEU A 114 21.06 -13.19 -18.28
CA LEU A 114 20.28 -11.95 -18.12
C LEU A 114 19.46 -11.56 -19.36
N LYS A 115 19.54 -12.32 -20.46
CA LYS A 115 18.70 -12.16 -21.66
C LYS A 115 17.37 -12.86 -21.46
#